data_AF-A0A957ZM78-F1
#
_entry.id   AF-A0A957ZM78-F1
#
_cell.length_a   1.000
_cell.length_b   1.000
_cell.length_c   1.000
_cell.angle_alpha   90.00
_cell.angle_beta   90.00
_cell.angle_gamma   90.00
#
_symmetry.space_group_name_H-M   'P 1'
#
loop_
_entity.id
_entity.type
_entity.pdbx_description
1 polymer ?
#
loop_
_entity_poly.entity_id
_entity_poly.type
_entity_poly.pdbx_seq_one_letter_code
_entity_poly.pdbx_strand_id
1 'polypeptide(L)'
;AASVAAVRDALLTGATEAQLAVTAVAPEVDMNRIAEMGIRELVASGSTYFAGSSASRVRNVEVAAEQFDGVVIPPNGIFSFNDIVRDVSSANGFEDSLVIWGDRTAVGVGGGVCQVSTTVFRTAYEGGFPIVQRYNHGYVVDWYGEPGMDATIYTPTVDFQFRNDTDAYLLIEPVVDSANGVITFNFYGTAPDR
;
A
#
# COMPACT_ATOMS: atom_id res chain seq x y z
N ALA A 1 3.28 31.40 -9.70
CA ALA A 1 3.43 32.77 -10.24
C ALA A 1 2.21 33.64 -9.94
N ALA A 2 0.98 33.19 -10.28
CA ALA A 2 -0.25 33.98 -10.07
C ALA A 2 -0.57 34.30 -8.60
N SER A 3 -0.45 33.34 -7.67
CA SER A 3 -0.75 33.58 -6.25
C SER A 3 0.20 34.61 -5.60
N VAL A 4 1.48 34.61 -6.02
CA VAL A 4 2.48 35.58 -5.52
C VAL A 4 2.15 37.00 -6.00
N ALA A 5 1.66 37.15 -7.23
CA ALA A 5 1.23 38.43 -7.75
C ALA A 5 -0.03 38.94 -7.01
N ALA A 6 -1.02 38.07 -6.79
CA ALA A 6 -2.23 38.41 -6.04
C ALA A 6 -1.93 38.85 -4.60
N VAL A 7 -1.00 38.18 -3.91
CA VAL A 7 -0.56 38.58 -2.56
C VAL A 7 0.17 39.93 -2.61
N ARG A 8 1.04 40.16 -3.60
CA ARG A 8 1.75 41.43 -3.73
C ARG A 8 0.78 42.60 -3.95
N ASP A 9 -0.22 42.44 -4.80
CA ASP A 9 -1.22 43.49 -5.06
C ASP A 9 -2.10 43.77 -3.85
N ALA A 10 -2.49 42.73 -3.09
CA ALA A 10 -3.23 42.89 -1.85
C ALA A 10 -2.44 43.71 -0.82
N LEU A 11 -1.13 43.43 -0.66
CA LEU A 11 -0.25 44.19 0.24
C LEU A 11 -0.10 45.65 -0.17
N LEU A 12 0.02 45.92 -1.48
CA LEU A 12 0.16 47.27 -2.01
C LEU A 12 -1.12 48.11 -1.89
N THR A 13 -2.29 47.46 -1.85
CA THR A 13 -3.61 48.12 -1.75
C THR A 13 -4.14 48.18 -0.31
N GLY A 14 -3.41 47.64 0.67
CA GLY A 14 -3.84 47.59 2.06
C GLY A 14 -4.95 46.57 2.32
N ALA A 15 -5.20 45.65 1.39
CA ALA A 15 -6.15 44.57 1.57
C ALA A 15 -5.56 43.50 2.52
N THR A 16 -6.41 42.94 3.37
CA THR A 16 -6.05 41.87 4.31
C THR A 16 -6.25 40.47 3.72
N GLU A 17 -6.74 40.38 2.48
CA GLU A 17 -7.07 39.13 1.80
C GLU A 17 -6.53 39.14 0.36
N ALA A 18 -6.13 37.96 -0.13
CA ALA A 18 -5.66 37.76 -1.50
C ALA A 18 -6.20 36.44 -2.05
N GLN A 19 -6.55 36.40 -3.34
CA GLN A 19 -6.99 35.16 -3.99
C GLN A 19 -5.82 34.20 -4.20
N LEU A 20 -5.99 32.96 -3.73
CA LEU A 20 -5.10 31.86 -4.04
C LEU A 20 -5.42 31.35 -5.45
N ALA A 21 -4.48 31.48 -6.39
CA ALA A 21 -4.60 30.84 -7.69
C ALA A 21 -4.35 29.34 -7.52
N VAL A 22 -5.43 28.56 -7.55
CA VAL A 22 -5.41 27.10 -7.57
C VAL A 22 -5.73 26.60 -8.96
N THR A 23 -5.00 25.58 -9.40
CA THR A 23 -5.39 24.77 -10.55
C THR A 23 -6.06 23.52 -10.01
N ALA A 24 -7.36 23.37 -10.24
CA ALA A 24 -8.06 22.14 -9.90
C ALA A 24 -7.58 21.04 -10.86
N VAL A 25 -7.03 19.97 -10.31
CA VAL A 25 -6.66 18.76 -11.06
C VAL A 25 -7.75 17.74 -10.77
N ALA A 26 -8.44 17.25 -11.80
CA ALA A 26 -9.39 16.16 -11.63
C ALA A 26 -8.64 14.91 -11.16
N PRO A 27 -9.21 14.10 -10.25
CA PRO A 27 -8.58 12.85 -9.87
C PRO A 27 -8.53 11.91 -11.07
N GLU A 28 -7.48 11.09 -11.15
CA GLU A 28 -7.35 10.09 -12.20
C GLU A 28 -8.49 9.04 -12.14
N VAL A 29 -9.05 8.83 -10.94
CA VAL A 29 -10.22 7.99 -10.68
C VAL A 29 -11.36 8.86 -10.14
N ASP A 30 -12.49 8.88 -10.86
CA ASP A 30 -13.71 9.61 -10.49
C ASP A 30 -14.78 8.63 -9.99
N MET A 31 -15.36 8.89 -8.82
CA MET A 31 -16.42 8.06 -8.25
C MET A 31 -17.67 7.98 -9.14
N ASN A 32 -17.89 8.95 -10.03
CA ASN A 32 -18.99 8.90 -11.00
C ASN A 32 -18.77 7.89 -12.13
N ARG A 33 -17.56 7.34 -12.26
CA ARG A 33 -17.15 6.43 -13.33
C ARG A 33 -16.84 5.01 -12.84
N ILE A 34 -17.17 4.69 -11.58
CA ILE A 34 -16.93 3.36 -10.99
C ILE A 34 -17.50 2.23 -11.85
N ALA A 35 -18.71 2.42 -12.41
CA ALA A 35 -19.34 1.43 -13.28
C ALA A 35 -18.55 1.13 -14.57
N GLU A 36 -17.70 2.06 -15.02
CA GLU A 36 -16.86 1.93 -16.22
C GLU A 36 -15.52 1.25 -15.92
N MET A 37 -15.16 1.05 -14.64
CA MET A 37 -13.85 0.55 -14.23
C MET A 37 -13.69 -0.98 -14.40
N GLY A 38 -14.78 -1.70 -14.68
CA GLY A 38 -14.72 -3.14 -14.93
C GLY A 38 -14.39 -4.00 -13.69
N ILE A 39 -14.56 -3.46 -12.49
CA ILE A 39 -14.44 -4.23 -11.23
C ILE A 39 -15.75 -4.99 -11.00
N ARG A 40 -15.72 -6.33 -11.00
CA ARG A 40 -16.92 -7.18 -11.03
C ARG A 40 -16.91 -8.29 -9.97
N GLU A 41 -15.75 -8.88 -9.72
CA GLU A 41 -15.62 -10.09 -8.91
C GLU A 41 -14.28 -10.14 -8.19
N LEU A 42 -14.18 -11.03 -7.20
CA LEU A 42 -12.92 -11.36 -6.53
C LEU A 42 -12.06 -12.17 -7.50
N VAL A 43 -10.87 -11.67 -7.83
CA VAL A 43 -9.94 -12.32 -8.77
C VAL A 43 -8.73 -12.96 -8.09
N ALA A 44 -8.40 -12.51 -6.88
CA ALA A 44 -7.36 -13.12 -6.05
C ALA A 44 -7.59 -12.83 -4.57
N SER A 45 -7.20 -13.75 -3.70
CA SER A 45 -7.21 -13.56 -2.25
C SER A 45 -6.06 -14.31 -1.63
N GLY A 46 -5.35 -13.69 -0.68
CA GLY A 46 -4.21 -14.29 -0.01
C GLY A 46 -4.10 -13.79 1.42
N SER A 47 -3.66 -14.66 2.33
CA SER A 47 -3.60 -14.38 3.77
C SER A 47 -2.26 -14.72 4.40
N THR A 48 -1.91 -14.00 5.47
CA THR A 48 -0.84 -14.37 6.40
C THR A 48 -1.28 -14.21 7.85
N TYR A 49 -0.54 -14.84 8.76
CA TYR A 49 -0.93 -14.98 10.16
C TYR A 49 0.07 -14.25 11.07
N PHE A 50 -0.44 -13.55 12.08
CA PHE A 50 0.32 -12.82 13.09
C PHE A 50 -0.20 -13.08 14.51
N ALA A 51 -0.98 -14.14 14.73
CA ALA A 51 -1.42 -14.54 16.06
C ALA A 51 -0.24 -14.65 17.05
N GLY A 52 -0.43 -14.16 18.27
CA GLY A 52 0.63 -14.11 19.30
C GLY A 52 1.64 -12.96 19.16
N SER A 53 1.46 -12.07 18.17
CA SER A 53 2.26 -10.86 18.05
C SER A 53 2.06 -9.89 19.21
N SER A 54 3.06 -9.04 19.46
CA SER A 54 2.92 -7.92 20.39
C SER A 54 1.86 -6.92 19.91
N ALA A 55 1.26 -6.17 20.84
CA ALA A 55 0.28 -5.12 20.51
C ALA A 55 0.82 -4.11 19.48
N SER A 56 2.08 -3.66 19.65
CA SER A 56 2.71 -2.72 18.70
C SER A 56 2.90 -3.32 17.31
N ARG A 57 3.22 -4.61 17.19
CA ARG A 57 3.28 -5.29 15.89
C ARG A 57 1.92 -5.39 15.23
N VAL A 58 0.88 -5.74 16.01
CA VAL A 58 -0.51 -5.78 15.52
C VAL A 58 -0.93 -4.39 15.02
N ARG A 59 -0.66 -3.34 15.81
CA ARG A 59 -0.94 -1.95 15.43
C ARG A 59 -0.26 -1.56 14.12
N ASN A 60 1.00 -1.93 13.94
CA ASN A 60 1.73 -1.65 12.69
C ASN A 60 1.12 -2.35 11.47
N VAL A 61 0.63 -3.59 11.64
CA VAL A 61 -0.05 -4.34 10.57
C VAL A 61 -1.37 -3.64 10.21
N GLU A 62 -2.17 -3.24 11.20
CA GLU A 62 -3.41 -2.50 11.00
C GLU A 62 -3.17 -1.18 10.25
N VAL A 63 -2.25 -0.35 10.75
CA VAL A 63 -1.94 0.98 10.16
C VAL A 63 -1.42 0.85 8.74
N ALA A 64 -0.56 -0.14 8.44
CA ALA A 64 -0.12 -0.38 7.08
C ALA A 64 -1.26 -0.87 6.18
N ALA A 65 -2.09 -1.79 6.68
CA ALA A 65 -3.22 -2.33 5.93
C ALA A 65 -4.23 -1.24 5.55
N GLU A 66 -4.57 -0.34 6.49
CA GLU A 66 -5.49 0.79 6.28
C GLU A 66 -5.11 1.67 5.08
N GLN A 67 -3.82 1.80 4.74
CA GLN A 67 -3.37 2.59 3.59
C GLN A 67 -3.78 1.99 2.23
N PHE A 68 -4.10 0.69 2.20
CA PHE A 68 -4.48 -0.01 0.98
C PHE A 68 -5.99 -0.04 0.73
N ASP A 69 -6.81 0.34 1.71
CA ASP A 69 -8.26 0.32 1.56
C ASP A 69 -8.72 1.27 0.46
N GLY A 70 -9.44 0.72 -0.51
CA GLY A 70 -9.91 1.50 -1.66
C GLY A 70 -8.84 1.83 -2.70
N VAL A 71 -7.61 1.29 -2.60
CA VAL A 71 -6.58 1.49 -3.62
C VAL A 71 -7.02 0.83 -4.91
N VAL A 72 -6.90 1.58 -6.01
CA VAL A 72 -7.23 1.09 -7.35
C VAL A 72 -6.01 1.17 -8.27
N ILE A 73 -5.71 0.08 -8.96
CA ILE A 73 -4.64 0.00 -9.96
C ILE A 73 -5.25 -0.01 -11.36
N PRO A 74 -4.92 0.93 -12.25
CA PRO A 74 -5.48 0.97 -13.59
C PRO A 74 -5.04 -0.23 -14.46
N PRO A 75 -5.76 -0.50 -15.55
CA PRO A 75 -5.29 -1.42 -16.60
C PRO A 75 -3.87 -1.09 -17.03
N ASN A 76 -3.01 -2.11 -17.14
CA ASN A 76 -1.57 -2.01 -17.42
C ASN A 76 -0.74 -1.21 -16.39
N GLY A 77 -1.35 -0.77 -15.28
CA GLY A 77 -0.70 -0.01 -14.22
C GLY A 77 0.26 -0.85 -13.39
N ILE A 78 1.23 -0.18 -12.76
CA ILE A 78 2.15 -0.78 -11.80
C ILE A 78 1.69 -0.43 -10.39
N PHE A 79 1.45 -1.46 -9.58
CA PHE A 79 1.33 -1.31 -8.14
C PHE A 79 2.72 -1.16 -7.54
N SER A 80 2.85 -0.26 -6.56
CA SER A 80 4.06 -0.04 -5.76
C SER A 80 3.66 0.01 -4.29
N PHE A 81 4.22 -0.91 -3.49
CA PHE A 81 3.89 -0.98 -2.07
C PHE A 81 4.31 0.29 -1.35
N ASN A 82 5.52 0.77 -1.63
CA ASN A 82 6.08 1.97 -1.00
C ASN A 82 5.34 3.25 -1.39
N ASP A 83 4.77 3.35 -2.60
CA ASP A 83 3.99 4.53 -3.00
C ASP A 83 2.68 4.66 -2.21
N ILE A 84 2.14 3.51 -1.76
CA ILE A 84 0.88 3.45 -1.01
C ILE A 84 1.15 3.62 0.49
N VAL A 85 2.04 2.81 1.07
CA VAL A 85 2.38 2.89 2.51
C VAL A 85 3.11 4.20 2.84
N ARG A 86 3.86 4.76 1.90
CA ARG A 86 4.62 6.01 2.04
C ARG A 86 5.62 5.93 3.19
N ASP A 87 5.48 6.81 4.19
CA ASP A 87 6.43 6.97 5.27
C ASP A 87 6.04 6.13 6.49
N VAL A 88 6.89 5.15 6.82
CA VAL A 88 6.74 4.28 7.98
C VAL A 88 7.39 4.97 9.18
N SER A 89 6.63 5.86 9.82
CA SER A 89 7.10 6.67 10.94
C SER A 89 6.09 6.75 12.08
N SER A 90 6.56 7.07 13.28
CA SER A 90 5.66 7.24 14.43
C SER A 90 4.66 8.37 14.27
N ALA A 91 4.98 9.38 13.45
CA ALA A 91 4.05 10.45 13.09
C ALA A 91 2.83 9.92 12.30
N ASN A 92 3.01 8.84 11.55
CA ASN A 92 1.95 8.18 10.77
C ASN A 92 1.32 6.99 11.51
N GLY A 93 1.51 6.90 12.83
CA GLY A 93 0.84 5.91 13.68
C GLY A 93 1.57 4.58 13.83
N PHE A 94 2.78 4.44 13.29
CA PHE A 94 3.61 3.25 13.47
C PHE A 94 4.35 3.26 14.82
N GLU A 95 4.40 2.10 15.47
CA GLU A 95 5.08 1.89 16.74
C GLU A 95 6.38 1.09 16.58
N ASP A 96 7.24 1.18 17.60
CA ASP A 96 8.45 0.38 17.70
C ASP A 96 8.10 -1.10 17.88
N SER A 97 8.72 -1.95 17.06
CA SER A 97 8.56 -3.40 17.12
C SER A 97 9.80 -4.07 16.51
N LEU A 98 9.81 -5.41 16.46
CA LEU A 98 10.91 -6.15 15.85
C LEU A 98 10.89 -5.96 14.33
N VAL A 99 11.99 -5.45 13.80
CA VAL A 99 12.28 -5.29 12.38
C VAL A 99 13.46 -6.19 11.99
N ILE A 100 13.52 -6.55 10.71
CA ILE A 100 14.66 -7.25 10.13
C ILE A 100 15.53 -6.22 9.42
N TRP A 101 16.79 -6.10 9.83
CA TRP A 101 17.74 -5.17 9.25
C TRP A 101 19.01 -5.91 8.84
N GLY A 102 19.18 -6.11 7.53
CA GLY A 102 20.22 -6.98 7.00
C GLY A 102 19.98 -8.44 7.39
N ASP A 103 20.89 -9.00 8.16
CA ASP A 103 20.91 -10.39 8.63
C ASP A 103 20.47 -10.56 10.09
N ARG A 104 19.98 -9.49 10.73
CA ARG A 104 19.63 -9.51 12.16
C ARG A 104 18.25 -8.91 12.45
N THR A 105 17.69 -9.32 13.58
CA THR A 105 16.51 -8.69 14.18
C THR A 105 16.93 -7.53 15.09
N ALA A 106 16.27 -6.39 14.96
CA ALA A 106 16.46 -5.22 15.83
C ALA A 106 15.10 -4.61 16.19
N VAL A 107 15.08 -3.67 17.14
CA VAL A 107 13.90 -2.83 17.40
C VAL A 107 13.93 -1.65 16.44
N GLY A 108 12.79 -1.37 15.81
CA GLY A 108 12.60 -0.20 14.95
C GLY A 108 11.13 0.06 14.67
N VAL A 109 10.83 1.23 14.13
CA VAL A 109 9.46 1.65 13.78
C VAL A 109 8.93 0.78 12.65
N GLY A 110 7.67 0.35 12.77
CA GLY A 110 6.98 -0.38 11.70
C GLY A 110 7.31 -1.88 11.62
N GLY A 111 7.85 -2.48 12.68
CA GLY A 111 7.96 -3.94 12.75
C GLY A 111 6.60 -4.61 12.55
N GLY A 112 6.48 -5.37 11.46
CA GLY A 112 5.21 -5.95 10.97
C GLY A 112 4.87 -5.59 9.52
N VAL A 113 5.35 -4.45 8.99
CA VAL A 113 4.97 -3.96 7.65
C VAL A 113 5.41 -4.92 6.52
N CYS A 114 6.57 -5.58 6.66
CA CYS A 114 7.01 -6.59 5.68
C CYS A 114 6.05 -7.80 5.57
N GLN A 115 5.26 -8.09 6.62
CA GLN A 115 4.23 -9.13 6.54
C GLN A 115 3.07 -8.68 5.65
N VAL A 116 2.69 -7.40 5.70
CA VAL A 116 1.68 -6.81 4.83
C VAL A 116 2.13 -6.91 3.37
N SER A 117 3.36 -6.48 3.07
CA SER A 117 3.98 -6.65 1.74
C SER A 117 4.00 -8.12 1.29
N THR A 118 4.40 -9.04 2.17
CA THR A 118 4.38 -10.48 1.88
C THR A 118 2.97 -10.99 1.56
N THR A 119 1.94 -10.48 2.24
CA THR A 119 0.55 -10.86 1.97
C THR A 119 0.11 -10.38 0.60
N VAL A 120 0.37 -9.10 0.26
CA VAL A 120 0.08 -8.54 -1.07
C VAL A 120 0.82 -9.31 -2.17
N PHE A 121 2.09 -9.66 -1.94
CA PHE A 121 2.87 -10.46 -2.87
C PHE A 121 2.25 -11.83 -3.13
N ARG A 122 1.82 -12.53 -2.08
CA ARG A 122 1.15 -13.83 -2.22
C ARG A 122 -0.14 -13.71 -3.00
N THR A 123 -0.97 -12.72 -2.67
CA THR A 123 -2.21 -12.46 -3.42
C THR A 123 -1.92 -12.18 -4.90
N ALA A 124 -0.91 -11.35 -5.20
CA ALA A 124 -0.52 -11.07 -6.58
C ALA A 124 0.02 -12.31 -7.31
N TYR A 125 0.84 -13.11 -6.64
CA TYR A 125 1.41 -14.35 -7.16
C TYR A 125 0.33 -15.40 -7.45
N GLU A 126 -0.57 -15.64 -6.50
CA GLU A 126 -1.68 -16.58 -6.64
C GLU A 126 -2.69 -16.11 -7.69
N GLY A 127 -2.91 -14.80 -7.82
CA GLY A 127 -3.71 -14.19 -8.88
C GLY A 127 -3.06 -14.18 -10.27
N GLY A 128 -1.83 -14.71 -10.39
CA GLY A 128 -1.09 -14.79 -11.65
C GLY A 128 -0.63 -13.44 -12.21
N PHE A 129 -0.56 -12.39 -11.39
CA PHE A 129 -0.13 -11.06 -11.83
C PHE A 129 1.39 -11.03 -12.06
N PRO A 130 1.89 -10.39 -13.14
CA PRO A 130 3.32 -10.27 -13.38
C PRO A 130 4.02 -9.49 -12.26
N ILE A 131 4.93 -10.15 -11.56
CA ILE A 131 5.77 -9.53 -10.53
C ILE A 131 6.87 -8.72 -11.22
N VAL A 132 6.88 -7.41 -10.96
CA VAL A 132 7.84 -6.46 -11.57
C VAL A 132 9.08 -6.33 -10.71
N GLN A 133 8.90 -6.23 -9.40
CA GLN A 133 9.99 -6.11 -8.44
C GLN A 133 9.64 -6.86 -7.16
N ARG A 134 10.59 -7.65 -6.65
CA ARG A 134 10.46 -8.38 -5.40
C ARG A 134 11.84 -8.64 -4.81
N TYR A 135 11.97 -8.45 -3.51
CA TYR A 135 13.13 -8.85 -2.72
C TYR A 135 12.70 -9.78 -1.59
N ASN A 136 13.49 -10.82 -1.31
CA ASN A 136 13.30 -11.68 -0.14
C ASN A 136 14.01 -11.09 1.09
N HIS A 137 13.63 -11.54 2.29
CA HIS A 137 14.38 -11.24 3.51
C HIS A 137 15.77 -11.91 3.47
N GLY A 138 16.72 -11.36 4.25
CA GLY A 138 18.09 -11.89 4.34
C GLY A 138 18.19 -13.30 4.93
N TYR A 139 17.13 -13.79 5.59
CA TYR A 139 17.00 -15.14 6.11
C TYR A 139 15.54 -15.60 6.09
N VAL A 140 15.33 -16.92 6.20
CA VAL A 140 13.98 -17.51 6.26
C VAL A 140 13.31 -17.11 7.57
N VAL A 141 12.13 -16.51 7.44
CA VAL A 141 11.28 -16.15 8.58
C VAL A 141 10.27 -17.26 8.77
N ASP A 142 10.44 -18.07 9.82
CA ASP A 142 9.69 -19.33 10.02
C ASP A 142 8.17 -19.17 9.91
N TRP A 143 7.60 -18.07 10.43
CA TRP A 143 6.15 -17.83 10.40
C TRP A 143 5.62 -17.33 9.05
N TYR A 144 6.49 -17.06 8.07
CA TYR A 144 6.07 -16.90 6.67
C TYR A 144 5.95 -18.27 5.97
N GLY A 145 6.45 -19.36 6.54
CA GLY A 145 6.32 -20.69 5.94
C GLY A 145 7.36 -20.93 4.86
N GLU A 146 6.94 -21.40 3.69
CA GLU A 146 7.87 -21.89 2.66
C GLU A 146 8.87 -20.82 2.19
N PRO A 147 10.18 -21.16 2.09
CA PRO A 147 11.18 -20.27 1.54
C PRO A 147 10.81 -19.81 0.13
N GLY A 148 11.04 -18.52 -0.14
CA GLY A 148 10.75 -17.95 -1.45
C GLY A 148 9.30 -17.48 -1.62
N MET A 149 8.47 -17.49 -0.57
CA MET A 149 7.11 -16.93 -0.60
C MET A 149 6.96 -15.62 0.21
N ASP A 150 8.02 -14.82 0.30
CA ASP A 150 8.05 -13.56 1.05
C ASP A 150 8.46 -12.34 0.19
N ALA A 151 7.98 -11.16 0.54
CA ALA A 151 8.40 -9.91 -0.09
C ALA A 151 8.73 -8.87 0.99
N THR A 152 10.01 -8.55 1.13
CA THR A 152 10.49 -7.54 2.06
C THR A 152 10.41 -6.14 1.47
N ILE A 153 10.30 -5.13 2.33
CA ILE A 153 10.31 -3.71 1.98
C ILE A 153 11.23 -2.96 2.93
N TYR A 154 11.76 -1.83 2.45
CA TYR A 154 12.51 -0.86 3.23
C TYR A 154 12.36 0.49 2.55
N THR A 155 11.41 1.29 3.02
CA THR A 155 11.03 2.54 2.39
C THR A 155 12.17 3.56 2.40
N PRO A 156 12.41 4.29 1.30
CA PRO A 156 11.79 4.15 -0.02
C PRO A 156 12.53 3.19 -0.98
N THR A 157 13.64 2.58 -0.57
CA THR A 157 14.63 1.95 -1.47
C THR A 157 14.35 0.49 -1.87
N VAL A 158 13.72 -0.29 -1.00
CA VAL A 158 13.36 -1.69 -1.27
C VAL A 158 11.85 -1.76 -1.32
N ASP A 159 11.31 -2.18 -2.47
CA ASP A 159 9.89 -2.10 -2.78
C ASP A 159 9.40 -3.41 -3.41
N PHE A 160 8.10 -3.66 -3.26
CA PHE A 160 7.38 -4.74 -3.94
C PHE A 160 6.44 -4.16 -5.00
N GLN A 161 6.56 -4.65 -6.23
CA GLN A 161 5.80 -4.16 -7.37
C GLN A 161 5.25 -5.30 -8.23
N PHE A 162 4.01 -5.14 -8.69
CA PHE A 162 3.39 -6.02 -9.69
C PHE A 162 2.63 -5.19 -10.72
N ARG A 163 2.38 -5.78 -11.88
CA ARG A 163 1.56 -5.17 -12.94
C ARG A 163 0.14 -5.70 -12.90
N ASN A 164 -0.85 -4.80 -12.93
CA ASN A 164 -2.19 -5.17 -13.37
C ASN A 164 -2.18 -5.28 -14.89
N ASP A 165 -1.94 -6.47 -15.44
CA ASP A 165 -1.87 -6.73 -16.87
C ASP A 165 -3.26 -7.04 -17.50
N THR A 166 -4.34 -6.74 -16.78
CA THR A 166 -5.71 -6.90 -17.27
C THR A 166 -6.23 -5.63 -17.93
N ASP A 167 -7.34 -5.73 -18.67
CA ASP A 167 -8.05 -4.60 -19.28
C ASP A 167 -9.02 -3.89 -18.30
N ALA A 168 -9.12 -4.36 -17.06
CA ALA A 168 -9.97 -3.80 -16.01
C ALA A 168 -9.14 -3.20 -14.87
N TYR A 169 -9.75 -2.29 -14.11
CA TYR A 169 -9.13 -1.80 -12.89
C TYR A 169 -9.12 -2.91 -11.83
N LEU A 170 -8.10 -2.88 -10.96
CA LEU A 170 -7.98 -3.76 -9.81
C LEU A 170 -8.21 -2.95 -8.53
N LEU A 171 -9.21 -3.32 -7.74
CA LEU A 171 -9.46 -2.78 -6.41
C LEU A 171 -8.79 -3.66 -5.36
N ILE A 172 -8.07 -3.04 -4.45
CA ILE A 172 -7.39 -3.69 -3.33
C ILE A 172 -8.23 -3.47 -2.06
N GLU A 173 -8.58 -4.56 -1.41
CA GLU A 173 -9.28 -4.56 -0.12
C GLU A 173 -8.44 -5.33 0.91
N PRO A 174 -7.92 -4.65 1.93
CA PRO A 174 -7.31 -5.30 3.08
C PRO A 174 -8.37 -5.68 4.11
N VAL A 175 -8.28 -6.89 4.67
CA VAL A 175 -9.09 -7.35 5.80
C VAL A 175 -8.17 -7.78 6.92
N VAL A 176 -8.25 -7.10 8.06
CA VAL A 176 -7.47 -7.42 9.26
C VAL A 176 -8.39 -7.98 10.33
N ASP A 177 -8.19 -9.25 10.69
CA ASP A 177 -8.80 -9.89 11.85
C ASP A 177 -7.77 -9.97 12.97
N SER A 178 -7.66 -8.89 13.74
CA SER A 178 -6.70 -8.78 14.85
C SER A 178 -7.00 -9.75 15.99
N ALA A 179 -8.25 -10.21 16.13
CA ALA A 179 -8.64 -11.17 17.17
C ALA A 179 -8.07 -12.57 16.90
N ASN A 180 -8.10 -13.00 15.63
CA ASN A 180 -7.51 -14.28 15.20
C ASN A 180 -6.07 -14.12 14.67
N GLY A 181 -5.58 -12.89 14.55
CA GLY A 181 -4.26 -12.57 14.04
C GLY A 181 -4.09 -12.94 12.57
N VAL A 182 -5.00 -12.50 11.71
CA VAL A 182 -4.97 -12.78 10.27
C VAL A 182 -5.06 -11.47 9.49
N ILE A 183 -4.23 -11.33 8.46
CA ILE A 183 -4.39 -10.29 7.45
C ILE A 183 -4.63 -10.96 6.10
N THR A 184 -5.62 -10.47 5.38
CA THR A 184 -6.00 -10.95 4.04
C THR A 184 -6.02 -9.77 3.10
N PHE A 185 -5.51 -9.96 1.89
CA PHE A 185 -5.71 -9.02 0.78
C PHE A 185 -6.58 -9.67 -0.27
N ASN A 186 -7.71 -9.01 -0.56
CA ASN A 186 -8.63 -9.35 -1.62
C ASN A 186 -8.42 -8.40 -2.79
N PHE A 187 -8.26 -8.94 -3.98
CA PHE A 187 -8.18 -8.17 -5.22
C PHE A 187 -9.47 -8.38 -5.99
N TYR A 188 -10.18 -7.30 -6.30
CA TYR A 188 -11.39 -7.32 -7.12
C TYR A 188 -11.14 -6.70 -8.49
N GLY A 189 -11.67 -7.33 -9.53
CA GLY A 189 -11.46 -6.90 -10.91
C GLY A 189 -12.37 -7.66 -11.86
N THR A 190 -11.88 -7.92 -13.07
CA THR A 190 -12.46 -8.92 -13.99
C THR A 190 -11.42 -10.02 -14.16
N ALA A 191 -11.83 -11.29 -14.02
CA ALA A 191 -10.91 -12.40 -14.15
C ALA A 191 -10.25 -12.40 -15.56
N PRO A 192 -8.91 -12.38 -15.64
CA PRO A 192 -8.21 -12.59 -16.91
C PRO A 192 -8.29 -14.06 -17.33
N ASP A 193 -8.28 -14.30 -18.64
CA ASP A 193 -8.27 -15.65 -19.22
C ASP A 193 -6.84 -16.22 -19.18
N ARG A 194 -6.43 -16.78 -18.03
CA ARG A 194 -5.10 -17.36 -17.78
C ARG A 194 -5.11 -18.53 -16.81
#